data_AF-A0A6A0A634-F1
#
_entry.id   AF-A0A6A0A634-F1
#
_cell.length_a   1.000
_cell.length_b   1.000
_cell.length_c   1.000
_cell.angle_alpha   90.00
_cell.angle_beta   90.00
_cell.angle_gamma   90.00
#
_symmetry.space_group_name_H-M   'P 1'
#
loop_
_entity.id
_entity.type
_entity.pdbx_description
1 polymer ?
#
loop_
_entity_poly.entity_id
_entity_poly.type
_entity_poly.pdbx_seq_one_letter_code
_entity_poly.pdbx_strand_id
1 'polypeptide(L)'
;MALFPDKVRTYMVDGQNVTDIFSVDLTLAEVRSLRAKQPLPALRPTMYDDHFQVVTLEEYLQIALNAPRTVGIYPENKHPTFHNRRPVS
;
A
#
# COMPACT_ATOMS: atom_id res chain seq x y z
N MET A 1 8.60 -6.06 15.49
CA MET A 1 9.60 -4.98 15.32
C MET A 1 9.22 -4.22 14.06
N ALA A 2 9.09 -2.89 14.10
CA ALA A 2 8.79 -2.12 12.90
C ALA A 2 9.96 -2.21 11.92
N LEU A 3 9.71 -2.48 10.64
CA LEU A 3 10.77 -2.71 9.65
C LEU A 3 11.52 -1.43 9.26
N PHE A 4 10.99 -0.24 9.62
CA PHE A 4 11.60 1.08 9.34
C PHE A 4 11.36 2.09 10.47
N PRO A 5 11.92 1.88 11.68
CA PRO A 5 11.66 2.74 12.84
C PRO A 5 12.14 4.19 12.65
N ASP A 6 13.18 4.40 11.84
CA ASP A 6 13.72 5.70 11.46
C ASP A 6 12.80 6.51 10.51
N LYS A 7 11.80 5.83 9.92
CA LYS A 7 10.82 6.40 8.99
C LYS A 7 9.46 6.67 9.62
N VAL A 8 9.32 6.51 10.94
CA VAL A 8 8.12 6.95 11.63
C VAL A 8 7.98 8.48 11.47
N ARG A 9 6.82 8.93 11.03
CA ARG A 9 6.47 10.35 10.85
C ARG A 9 5.11 10.61 11.47
N THR A 10 4.79 11.89 11.70
CA THR A 10 3.43 12.32 12.06
C THR A 10 2.89 13.21 10.95
N TYR A 11 1.72 12.87 10.42
CA TYR A 11 1.03 13.67 9.42
C TYR A 11 -0.44 13.89 9.74
N MET A 12 -0.98 14.99 9.20
CA MET A 12 -2.42 15.24 9.15
C MET A 12 -3.04 14.45 7.97
N VAL A 13 -3.72 13.35 8.26
CA VAL A 13 -4.47 12.53 7.30
C VAL A 13 -5.96 12.73 7.55
N ASP A 14 -6.69 13.28 6.57
CA ASP A 14 -8.14 13.50 6.65
C ASP A 14 -8.63 14.18 7.94
N GLY A 15 -7.85 15.14 8.45
CA GLY A 15 -8.18 15.91 9.65
C GLY A 15 -7.74 15.28 10.97
N GLN A 16 -7.02 14.15 10.94
CA GLN A 16 -6.46 13.49 12.11
C GLN A 16 -4.93 13.45 12.05
N ASN A 17 -4.27 13.72 13.18
CA ASN A 17 -2.83 13.49 13.31
C ASN A 17 -2.58 11.99 13.49
N VAL A 18 -1.88 11.39 12.53
CA VAL A 18 -1.50 9.97 12.52
C VAL A 18 0.02 9.87 12.62
N THR A 19 0.51 9.06 13.56
CA THR A 19 1.95 8.77 13.73
C THR A 19 2.22 7.31 13.36
N ASP A 20 2.86 7.09 12.22
CA ASP A 20 3.15 5.76 11.68
C ASP A 20 4.27 5.81 10.62
N ILE A 21 4.56 4.68 9.99
CA ILE A 21 5.33 4.58 8.75
C ILE A 21 4.37 4.74 7.58
N PHE A 22 4.60 5.76 6.75
CA PHE A 22 3.74 6.05 5.59
C PHE A 22 4.37 5.52 4.30
N SER A 23 3.56 4.95 3.42
CA SER A 23 4.03 4.45 2.12
C SER A 23 4.71 5.51 1.26
N VAL A 24 4.31 6.78 1.42
CA VAL A 24 4.89 7.95 0.74
C VAL A 24 6.33 8.26 1.16
N ASP A 25 6.81 7.72 2.28
CA ASP A 25 8.18 7.87 2.78
C ASP A 25 9.06 6.64 2.49
N LEU A 26 8.49 5.64 1.79
CA LEU A 26 9.18 4.44 1.37
C LEU A 26 9.50 4.49 -0.12
N THR A 27 10.68 4.01 -0.49
CA THR A 27 11.03 3.71 -1.87
C THR A 27 10.30 2.45 -2.35
N LEU A 28 10.16 2.28 -3.66
CA LEU A 28 9.62 1.04 -4.22
C LEU A 28 10.43 -0.20 -3.80
N ALA A 29 11.76 -0.07 -3.68
CA ALA A 29 12.62 -1.17 -3.23
C ALA A 29 12.31 -1.59 -1.78
N GLU A 30 12.12 -0.62 -0.88
CA GLU A 30 11.70 -0.86 0.50
C GLU A 30 10.30 -1.47 0.59
N VAL A 31 9.34 -0.98 -0.22
CA VAL A 31 8.00 -1.59 -0.29
C VAL A 31 8.08 -3.04 -0.77
N ARG A 32 8.94 -3.34 -1.76
CA ARG A 32 9.13 -4.71 -2.27
C ARG A 32 9.83 -5.65 -1.28
N SER A 33 10.56 -5.14 -0.29
CA SER A 33 11.11 -5.99 0.77
C SER A 33 10.05 -6.45 1.78
N LEU A 34 8.88 -5.81 1.80
CA LEU A 34 7.76 -6.17 2.67
C LEU A 34 6.98 -7.38 2.14
N ARG A 35 6.19 -7.99 3.03
CA ARG A 35 5.20 -9.00 2.69
C ARG A 35 3.84 -8.64 3.27
N ALA A 36 2.79 -8.93 2.50
CA ALA A 36 1.42 -8.65 2.90
C ALA A 36 0.97 -9.58 4.05
N LYS A 37 0.19 -9.03 4.97
CA LYS A 37 -0.47 -9.76 6.06
C LYS A 37 -1.93 -9.35 6.19
N GLN A 38 -2.78 -10.29 6.60
CA GLN A 38 -4.17 -10.01 6.91
C GLN A 38 -4.28 -9.24 8.25
N PRO A 39 -4.80 -7.99 8.26
CA PRO A 39 -4.88 -7.21 9.50
C PRO A 39 -5.96 -7.69 10.50
N LEU A 40 -6.90 -8.55 10.08
CA LEU A 40 -8.03 -8.99 10.91
C LEU A 40 -8.07 -10.52 11.11
N PRO A 41 -7.08 -11.13 11.78
CA PRO A 41 -6.96 -12.59 11.91
C PRO A 41 -8.11 -13.24 12.68
N ALA A 42 -8.78 -12.51 13.57
CA ALA A 42 -9.95 -13.00 14.30
C ALA A 42 -11.19 -13.18 13.41
N LEU A 43 -11.22 -12.55 12.23
CA LEU A 43 -12.38 -12.54 11.33
C LEU A 43 -12.08 -13.17 9.96
N ARG A 44 -10.82 -13.34 9.59
CA ARG A 44 -10.39 -13.75 8.25
C ARG A 44 -9.21 -14.73 8.32
N PRO A 45 -9.14 -15.74 7.43
CA PRO A 45 -8.00 -16.64 7.36
C PRO A 45 -6.68 -15.89 7.06
N THR A 46 -5.59 -16.38 7.65
CA THR A 46 -4.22 -15.84 7.52
C THR A 46 -3.31 -16.73 6.68
N MET A 47 -3.87 -17.71 5.96
CA MET A 47 -3.11 -18.72 5.19
C MET A 47 -2.20 -18.18 4.07
N TYR A 48 -2.31 -16.88 3.75
CA TYR A 48 -1.50 -16.19 2.74
C TYR A 48 -0.60 -15.11 3.34
N ASP A 49 -0.53 -15.00 4.67
CA ASP A 49 0.39 -14.09 5.32
C ASP A 49 1.82 -14.41 4.89
N ASP A 50 2.62 -13.37 4.67
CA ASP A 50 4.03 -13.47 4.29
C ASP A 50 4.33 -14.05 2.89
N HIS A 51 3.31 -14.48 2.12
CA HIS A 51 3.52 -15.13 0.82
C HIS A 51 3.74 -14.15 -0.34
N PHE A 52 3.14 -12.96 -0.29
CA PHE A 52 3.08 -12.04 -1.42
C PHE A 52 3.71 -10.67 -1.13
N GLN A 53 4.34 -10.11 -2.16
CA GLN A 53 4.78 -8.71 -2.17
C GLN A 53 3.60 -7.76 -2.39
N VAL A 54 3.79 -6.49 -2.04
CA VAL A 54 2.87 -5.42 -2.44
C VAL A 54 3.03 -5.19 -3.95
N VAL A 55 1.93 -5.33 -4.70
CA VAL A 55 1.89 -5.15 -6.15
C VAL A 55 1.75 -3.68 -6.53
N THR A 56 2.40 -3.25 -7.61
CA THR A 56 2.21 -1.92 -8.19
C THR A 56 0.96 -1.87 -9.07
N LEU A 57 0.44 -0.66 -9.33
CA LEU A 57 -0.66 -0.50 -10.28
C LEU A 57 -0.29 -0.98 -11.69
N GLU A 58 0.95 -0.76 -12.13
CA GLU A 58 1.42 -1.20 -13.45
C GLU A 58 1.45 -2.73 -13.56
N GLU A 59 1.99 -3.43 -12.57
CA GLU A 59 1.95 -4.90 -12.53
C GLU A 59 0.51 -5.44 -12.50
N TYR A 60 -0.38 -4.78 -11.75
CA TYR A 60 -1.79 -5.15 -11.71
C TYR A 60 -2.48 -4.96 -13.06
N LEU A 61 -2.17 -3.87 -13.77
CA LEU A 61 -2.65 -3.62 -15.12
C LEU A 61 -2.15 -4.69 -16.10
N GLN A 62 -0.88 -5.11 -15.99
CA GLN A 62 -0.36 -6.20 -16.82
C GLN A 62 -1.12 -7.51 -16.61
N ILE A 63 -1.52 -7.83 -15.38
CA ILE A 63 -2.34 -9.02 -15.11
C ILE A 63 -3.69 -8.92 -15.85
N ALA A 64 -4.35 -7.76 -15.77
CA ALA A 64 -5.64 -7.55 -16.43
C ALA A 64 -5.54 -7.60 -17.97
N LEU A 65 -4.47 -7.03 -18.53
CA LEU A 65 -4.23 -7.01 -19.99
C LEU A 65 -3.90 -8.40 -20.55
N ASN A 66 -3.22 -9.25 -19.77
CA ASN A 66 -2.85 -10.61 -20.18
C ASN A 66 -3.90 -11.66 -19.80
N ALA A 67 -5.07 -11.26 -19.30
CA ALA A 67 -6.14 -12.19 -18.97
C ALA A 67 -6.73 -12.82 -20.24
N PRO A 68 -7.19 -14.09 -20.20
CA PRO A 68 -7.78 -14.79 -21.35
C PRO A 68 -9.15 -14.24 -21.79
N ARG A 69 -9.65 -13.22 -21.09
CA ARG A 69 -10.89 -12.51 -21.35
C ARG A 69 -10.69 -11.05 -21.01
N THR A 70 -11.55 -10.19 -21.53
CA THR A 70 -11.58 -8.78 -21.11
C THR A 70 -11.84 -8.68 -19.60
N VAL A 71 -10.96 -7.98 -18.90
CA VAL A 71 -11.05 -7.70 -17.46
C VAL A 71 -11.02 -6.18 -17.28
N GLY A 72 -12.10 -5.63 -16.72
CA GLY A 72 -12.10 -4.23 -16.27
C GLY A 72 -11.39 -4.08 -14.92
N ILE A 73 -10.88 -2.88 -14.65
CA ILE A 73 -10.29 -2.52 -13.36
C ILE A 73 -11.12 -1.43 -12.67
N TYR A 74 -11.09 -1.40 -11.34
CA TYR A 74 -11.72 -0.37 -10.52
C TYR A 74 -10.70 0.18 -9.51
N PRO A 75 -9.87 1.17 -9.90
CA PRO A 75 -8.89 1.74 -8.99
C PRO A 75 -9.57 2.69 -7.99
N GLU A 76 -9.15 2.63 -6.73
CA GLU A 76 -9.61 3.53 -5.68
C GLU A 76 -8.46 4.45 -5.24
N ASN A 77 -8.68 5.76 -5.31
CA ASN A 77 -7.75 6.73 -4.74
C ASN A 77 -7.91 6.76 -3.22
N LYS A 78 -6.82 6.59 -2.48
CA LYS A 78 -6.82 6.66 -1.00
C LYS A 78 -6.30 8.01 -0.53
N HIS A 79 -7.07 8.66 0.34
CA HIS A 79 -6.73 9.94 0.97
C HIS A 79 -6.19 10.99 -0.03
N PRO A 80 -6.95 11.36 -1.08
CA PRO A 80 -6.45 12.27 -2.13
C PRO A 80 -6.07 13.66 -1.59
N THR A 81 -6.74 14.14 -0.55
CA THR A 81 -6.41 15.41 0.14
C THR A 81 -5.03 15.38 0.78
N PHE A 82 -4.63 14.24 1.37
CA PHE A 82 -3.32 14.01 1.98
C PHE A 82 -2.20 13.99 0.93
N HIS A 83 -2.46 13.42 -0.24
CA HIS A 83 -1.49 13.40 -1.35
C HIS A 83 -1.37 14.77 -2.02
N ASN A 84 -2.50 15.46 -2.30
CA ASN A 84 -2.51 16.77 -2.97
C ASN A 84 -1.85 17.90 -2.17
N ARG A 85 -1.76 17.77 -0.84
CA ARG A 85 -1.09 18.75 0.03
C ARG A 85 0.43 18.59 0.07
N ARG A 86 0.97 17.50 -0.48
CA ARG A 86 2.42 17.31 -0.55
C ARG A 86 3.00 18.14 -1.70
N PRO A 87 4.22 18.68 -1.55
CA PRO A 87 4.94 19.25 -2.67
C PRO A 87 5.02 18.24 -3.81
N VAL A 88 4.78 18.68 -5.03
CA VAL A 88 5.07 17.88 -6.21
C VAL A 88 6.59 17.83 -6.32
N SER A 89 7.16 16.63 -6.19
CA SER A 89 8.60 16.38 -6.39
C SER A 89 8.97 16.49 -7.86
#